data_AF-A0A4R4YBI8-F1
#
_entry.id   AF-A0A4R4YBI8-F1
#
_cell.length_a   1.000
_cell.length_b   1.000
_cell.length_c   1.000
_cell.angle_alpha   90.00
_cell.angle_beta   90.00
_cell.angle_gamma   90.00
#
_symmetry.space_group_name_H-M   'P 1'
#
loop_
_entity.id
_entity.type
_entity.pdbx_description
1 polymer ?
#
loop_
_entity_poly.entity_id
_entity_poly.type
_entity_poly.pdbx_seq_one_letter_code
_entity_poly.pdbx_strand_id
1 'polypeptide(L)'
;MARAGTAVSRPMTVLRNVFHVPAAPDAVLAHLSEPASYVGLSPLVVEVRDVRREAREIRYVCVERFRFLRVVTYDNLIEVTLRPTGDGIEGEVDSPGGVRMGYRFALAAADGGTEVTDVLDVRATLRPVQRYAARKAREVQLARAKVLTERAPAL
;
A
#
# COMPACT_ATOMS: atom_id res chain seq x y z
N MET A 1 6.62 10.61 42.18
CA MET A 1 7.55 10.14 41.12
C MET A 1 6.72 9.52 40.00
N ALA A 2 6.53 10.23 38.89
CA ALA A 2 5.92 9.68 37.68
C ALA A 2 6.98 9.71 36.58
N ARG A 3 7.40 8.54 36.08
CA ARG A 3 8.27 8.45 34.92
C ARG A 3 7.44 8.79 33.69
N ALA A 4 7.73 9.94 33.07
CA ALA A 4 7.32 10.20 31.70
C ALA A 4 7.92 9.10 30.82
N GLY A 5 7.08 8.22 30.30
CA GLY A 5 7.48 7.24 29.30
C GLY A 5 7.99 8.00 28.09
N THR A 6 9.30 7.93 27.85
CA THR A 6 9.91 8.49 26.66
C THR A 6 9.26 7.81 25.44
N ALA A 7 8.44 8.55 24.69
CA ALA A 7 7.98 8.09 23.40
C ALA A 7 9.22 7.88 22.53
N VAL A 8 9.63 6.62 22.35
CA VAL A 8 10.68 6.27 21.40
C VAL A 8 10.15 6.67 20.02
N SER A 9 10.64 7.77 19.47
CA SER A 9 10.26 8.21 18.14
C SER A 9 10.73 7.16 17.14
N ARG A 10 9.79 6.43 16.54
CA ARG A 10 10.13 5.48 15.49
C ARG A 10 10.54 6.26 14.24
N PRO A 11 11.68 5.92 13.59
CA PRO A 11 12.03 6.48 12.30
C PRO A 11 10.85 6.39 11.32
N MET A 12 10.59 7.49 10.62
CA MET A 12 9.48 7.60 9.67
C MET A 12 9.97 8.21 8.35
N THR A 13 9.38 7.80 7.24
CA THR A 13 9.53 8.47 5.93
C THR A 13 8.17 8.52 5.27
N VAL A 14 7.82 9.70 4.79
CA VAL A 14 6.61 9.94 4.00
C VAL A 14 7.00 9.94 2.52
N LEU A 15 6.29 9.15 1.73
CA LEU A 15 6.46 9.07 0.28
C LEU A 15 5.18 9.56 -0.39
N ARG A 16 5.32 10.40 -1.42
CA ARG A 16 4.19 10.91 -2.17
C ARG A 16 4.39 10.70 -3.67
N ASN A 17 3.33 10.30 -4.35
CA ASN A 17 3.24 10.28 -5.81
C ASN A 17 1.87 10.77 -6.26
N VAL A 18 1.83 11.53 -7.34
CA VAL A 18 0.58 11.95 -7.99
C VAL A 18 0.64 11.48 -9.43
N PHE A 19 -0.42 10.86 -9.91
CA PHE A 19 -0.50 10.36 -11.27
C PHE A 19 -1.95 10.34 -11.75
N HIS A 20 -2.11 10.33 -13.07
CA HIS A 20 -3.41 10.26 -13.72
C HIS A 20 -3.72 8.82 -14.15
N VAL A 21 -4.96 8.39 -13.94
CA VAL A 21 -5.50 7.11 -14.42
C VAL A 21 -6.66 7.43 -15.36
N PRO A 22 -6.64 6.98 -16.63
CA PRO A 22 -7.70 7.28 -17.60
C PRO A 22 -8.93 6.37 -17.39
N ALA A 23 -9.51 6.43 -16.19
CA ALA A 23 -10.72 5.75 -15.76
C ALA A 23 -11.47 6.64 -14.76
N ALA A 24 -12.79 6.45 -14.65
CA ALA A 24 -13.63 7.23 -13.74
C ALA A 24 -13.28 6.95 -12.26
N PRO A 25 -13.42 7.94 -11.35
CA PRO A 25 -13.07 7.77 -9.93
C PRO A 25 -13.76 6.58 -9.28
N ASP A 26 -15.02 6.32 -9.59
CA ASP A 26 -15.79 5.20 -9.04
C ASP A 26 -15.24 3.83 -9.48
N ALA A 27 -14.77 3.73 -10.73
CA ALA A 27 -14.14 2.50 -11.25
C ALA A 27 -12.78 2.26 -10.58
N VAL A 28 -11.97 3.31 -10.44
CA VAL A 28 -10.70 3.25 -9.72
C VAL A 28 -10.91 2.89 -8.25
N LEU A 29 -11.92 3.48 -7.60
CA LEU A 29 -12.29 3.18 -6.22
C LEU A 29 -12.74 1.73 -6.06
N ALA A 30 -13.62 1.24 -6.93
CA ALA A 30 -14.10 -0.14 -6.91
C ALA A 30 -12.93 -1.13 -7.08
N HIS A 31 -12.02 -0.85 -8.03
CA HIS A 31 -10.83 -1.67 -8.23
C HIS A 31 -9.92 -1.70 -6.99
N LEU A 32 -9.61 -0.53 -6.44
CA LEU A 32 -8.74 -0.39 -5.27
C LEU A 32 -9.37 -0.94 -3.99
N SER A 33 -10.70 -1.02 -3.91
CA SER A 33 -11.41 -1.57 -2.76
C SER A 33 -11.44 -3.11 -2.73
N GLU A 34 -11.04 -3.78 -3.81
CA GLU A 34 -11.01 -5.24 -3.89
C GLU A 34 -9.59 -5.77 -3.55
N PRO A 35 -9.42 -6.54 -2.46
CA PRO A 35 -8.11 -7.09 -2.10
C PRO A 35 -7.42 -7.86 -3.23
N ALA A 36 -8.16 -8.64 -4.02
CA ALA A 36 -7.58 -9.40 -5.13
C ALA A 36 -6.91 -8.51 -6.21
N SER A 37 -7.37 -7.27 -6.38
CA SER A 37 -6.79 -6.32 -7.33
C SER A 37 -5.33 -5.99 -7.03
N TYR A 38 -4.89 -6.16 -5.78
CA TYR A 38 -3.51 -5.86 -5.38
C TYR A 38 -2.49 -6.85 -5.93
N VAL A 39 -2.91 -8.04 -6.35
CA VAL A 39 -2.06 -9.00 -7.05
C VAL A 39 -1.66 -8.42 -8.40
N GLY A 40 -0.35 -8.29 -8.62
CA GLY A 40 0.23 -7.66 -9.81
C GLY A 40 0.12 -6.14 -9.87
N LEU A 41 -0.72 -5.51 -9.05
CA LEU A 41 -0.77 -4.05 -8.89
C LEU A 41 0.42 -3.54 -8.06
N SER A 42 0.73 -4.26 -6.98
CA SER A 42 2.04 -4.18 -6.32
C SER A 42 2.90 -5.31 -6.91
N PRO A 43 4.04 -5.02 -7.56
CA PRO A 43 4.86 -6.06 -8.20
C PRO A 43 5.38 -7.14 -7.25
N LEU A 44 5.38 -6.87 -5.94
CA LEU A 44 5.79 -7.83 -4.92
C LEU A 44 4.65 -8.77 -4.53
N VAL A 45 3.39 -8.32 -4.62
CA VAL A 45 2.23 -9.08 -4.15
C VAL A 45 1.88 -10.14 -5.18
N VAL A 46 2.06 -11.40 -4.79
CA VAL A 46 1.78 -12.58 -5.63
C VAL A 46 0.50 -13.30 -5.25
N GLU A 47 0.00 -13.08 -4.03
CA GLU A 47 -1.19 -13.74 -3.51
C GLU A 47 -1.85 -12.85 -2.45
N VAL A 48 -3.17 -12.96 -2.35
CA VAL A 48 -3.99 -12.42 -1.27
C VAL A 48 -4.83 -13.55 -0.70
N ARG A 49 -4.89 -13.63 0.64
CA ARG A 49 -5.61 -14.67 1.35
C ARG A 49 -6.23 -14.15 2.65
N ASP A 50 -6.99 -15.02 3.31
CA ASP A 50 -7.64 -14.75 4.60
C ASP A 50 -8.47 -13.47 4.62
N VAL A 51 -9.17 -13.17 3.51
CA VAL A 51 -9.96 -11.95 3.35
C VAL A 51 -11.18 -11.99 4.28
N ARG A 52 -11.27 -10.98 5.15
CA ARG A 52 -12.37 -10.74 6.07
C ARG A 52 -12.96 -9.37 5.79
N ARG A 53 -14.24 -9.33 5.42
CA ARG A 53 -14.97 -8.08 5.17
C ARG A 53 -15.79 -7.75 6.41
N GLU A 54 -15.53 -6.59 6.98
CA GLU A 54 -16.25 -6.02 8.10
C GLU A 54 -17.04 -4.78 7.63
N ALA A 55 -17.89 -4.22 8.48
CA ALA A 55 -18.81 -3.15 8.07
C ALA A 55 -18.11 -1.87 7.56
N ARG A 56 -16.85 -1.63 7.95
CA ARG A 56 -16.10 -0.40 7.62
C ARG A 56 -14.69 -0.66 7.09
N GLU A 57 -14.25 -1.91 7.09
CA GLU A 57 -12.89 -2.26 6.70
C GLU A 57 -12.79 -3.68 6.19
N ILE A 58 -11.73 -3.94 5.44
CA ILE A 58 -11.40 -5.25 4.90
C ILE A 58 -10.01 -5.61 5.42
N ARG A 59 -9.91 -6.76 6.09
CA ARG A 59 -8.65 -7.28 6.62
C ARG A 59 -8.23 -8.48 5.81
N TYR A 60 -6.96 -8.56 5.44
CA TYR A 60 -6.44 -9.66 4.64
C TYR A 60 -4.93 -9.81 4.79
N VAL A 61 -4.40 -10.94 4.32
CA VAL A 61 -2.96 -11.18 4.24
C VAL A 61 -2.52 -11.07 2.79
N CYS A 62 -1.54 -10.21 2.54
CA CYS A 62 -0.79 -10.17 1.29
C CYS A 62 0.47 -11.02 1.40
N VAL A 63 0.78 -11.78 0.36
CA VAL A 63 2.07 -12.46 0.24
C VAL A 63 2.95 -11.66 -0.71
N GLU A 64 3.99 -11.02 -0.16
CA GLU A 64 5.00 -10.33 -0.94
C GLU A 64 6.19 -11.26 -1.21
N ARG A 65 6.52 -11.51 -2.48
CA ARG A 65 7.63 -12.39 -2.86
C ARG A 65 8.88 -11.59 -3.23
N PHE A 66 9.90 -11.70 -2.40
CA PHE A 66 11.23 -11.16 -2.66
C PHE A 66 12.11 -12.22 -3.31
N ARG A 67 12.88 -11.81 -4.34
CA ARG A 67 13.90 -12.65 -4.98
C ARG A 67 15.28 -12.08 -4.71
N PHE A 68 16.11 -12.81 -3.97
CA PHE A 68 17.50 -12.46 -3.67
C PHE A 68 18.43 -13.28 -4.55
N LEU A 69 19.36 -12.60 -5.22
CA LEU A 69 20.36 -13.20 -6.13
C LEU A 69 19.76 -14.18 -7.17
N ARG A 70 18.47 -14.03 -7.51
CA ARG A 70 17.66 -14.93 -8.36
C ARG A 70 17.54 -16.39 -7.90
N VAL A 71 18.13 -16.77 -6.77
CA VAL A 71 18.15 -18.16 -6.27
C VAL A 71 17.35 -18.35 -4.98
N VAL A 72 17.23 -17.31 -4.16
CA VAL A 72 16.50 -17.39 -2.88
C VAL A 72 15.21 -16.59 -2.98
N THR A 73 14.09 -17.27 -2.76
CA THR A 73 12.77 -16.65 -2.61
C THR A 73 12.42 -16.52 -1.14
N TYR A 74 11.93 -15.35 -0.75
CA TYR A 74 11.36 -15.12 0.57
C TYR A 74 9.96 -14.55 0.41
N ASP A 75 8.98 -15.24 1.01
CA ASP A 75 7.60 -14.81 1.04
C ASP A 75 7.35 -14.08 2.36
N ASN A 76 7.12 -12.78 2.28
CA ASN A 76 6.78 -11.92 3.41
C ASN A 76 5.27 -11.83 3.51
N LEU A 77 4.70 -12.32 4.61
CA LEU A 77 3.27 -12.30 4.87
C LEU A 77 2.96 -11.00 5.59
N ILE A 78 2.30 -10.05 4.92
CA ILE A 78 1.91 -8.77 5.53
C ILE A 78 0.41 -8.77 5.83
N GLU A 79 0.05 -8.25 7.00
CA GLU A 79 -1.33 -8.02 7.38
C GLU A 79 -1.74 -6.64 6.85
N VAL A 80 -2.89 -6.57 6.19
CA VAL A 80 -3.42 -5.34 5.60
C VAL A 80 -4.80 -5.08 6.18
N THR A 81 -5.03 -3.83 6.59
CA THR A 81 -6.36 -3.28 6.83
C THR A 81 -6.63 -2.22 5.79
N LEU A 82 -7.70 -2.40 5.02
CA LEU A 82 -8.13 -1.51 3.95
C LEU A 82 -9.48 -0.89 4.29
N ARG A 83 -9.62 0.40 4.06
CA ARG A 83 -10.82 1.18 4.37
C ARG A 83 -11.19 2.04 3.16
N PRO A 84 -12.27 1.70 2.43
CA PRO A 84 -12.81 2.59 1.42
C PRO A 84 -13.36 3.85 2.07
N THR A 85 -13.07 5.00 1.47
CA THR A 85 -13.58 6.31 1.88
C THR A 85 -14.42 6.89 0.74
N GLY A 86 -15.15 7.98 1.01
CA GLY A 86 -15.94 8.65 -0.04
C GLY A 86 -15.09 9.28 -1.15
N ASP A 87 -13.80 9.48 -0.90
CA ASP A 87 -12.84 10.16 -1.76
C ASP A 87 -11.61 9.29 -2.10
N GLY A 88 -11.70 7.97 -1.91
CA GLY A 88 -10.61 7.05 -2.20
C GLY A 88 -10.51 5.88 -1.24
N ILE A 89 -9.29 5.49 -0.89
CA ILE A 89 -9.05 4.45 0.11
C ILE A 89 -7.91 4.84 1.05
N GLU A 90 -7.95 4.30 2.26
CA GLU A 90 -6.84 4.37 3.21
C GLU A 90 -6.63 3.03 3.89
N GLY A 91 -5.52 2.89 4.60
CA GLY A 91 -5.26 1.66 5.31
C GLY A 91 -3.92 1.59 6.00
N GLU A 92 -3.69 0.41 6.55
CA GLU A 92 -2.51 0.07 7.34
C GLU A 92 -1.95 -1.26 6.89
N VAL A 93 -0.63 -1.36 6.93
CA VAL A 93 0.12 -2.58 6.70
C VAL A 93 1.01 -2.84 7.90
N ASP A 94 0.88 -4.03 8.47
CA ASP A 94 1.80 -4.58 9.47
C ASP A 94 2.61 -5.71 8.82
N SER A 95 3.92 -5.53 8.77
CA SER A 95 4.84 -6.50 8.19
C SER A 95 5.70 -7.15 9.27
N PRO A 96 6.06 -8.44 9.10
CA PRO A 96 7.13 -9.08 9.87
C PRO A 96 8.40 -8.22 9.89
N GLY A 97 9.14 -8.28 11.00
CA GLY A 97 10.34 -7.46 11.20
C GLY A 97 10.06 -6.05 11.74
N GLY A 98 8.82 -5.76 12.17
CA GLY A 98 8.47 -4.52 12.87
C GLY A 98 8.35 -3.31 11.95
N VAL A 99 8.00 -3.53 10.69
CA VAL A 99 7.66 -2.47 9.72
C VAL A 99 6.16 -2.22 9.77
N ARG A 100 5.78 -0.95 9.87
CA ARG A 100 4.40 -0.48 9.77
C ARG A 100 4.29 0.57 8.68
N MET A 101 3.21 0.54 7.93
CA MET A 101 2.95 1.54 6.90
C MET A 101 1.49 1.97 6.93
N GLY A 102 1.26 3.29 7.05
CA GLY A 102 -0.03 3.87 6.69
C GLY A 102 -0.03 4.19 5.20
N TYR A 103 -1.18 4.05 4.54
CA TYR A 103 -1.33 4.48 3.15
C TYR A 103 -2.67 5.20 2.93
N ARG A 104 -2.67 6.12 1.96
CA ARG A 104 -3.87 6.81 1.49
C ARG A 104 -3.76 7.03 -0.02
N PHE A 105 -4.81 6.66 -0.74
CA PHE A 105 -5.02 6.99 -2.15
C PHE A 105 -6.23 7.93 -2.21
N ALA A 106 -5.99 9.22 -2.35
CA ALA A 106 -7.07 10.18 -2.61
C ALA A 106 -7.35 10.22 -4.11
N LEU A 107 -8.63 10.14 -4.47
CA LEU A 107 -9.12 10.10 -5.85
C LEU A 107 -9.89 11.39 -6.13
N ALA A 108 -9.48 12.12 -7.15
CA ALA A 108 -10.18 13.30 -7.62
C ALA A 108 -10.51 13.14 -9.10
N ALA A 109 -11.72 13.54 -9.51
CA ALA A 109 -12.05 13.65 -10.92
C ALA A 109 -11.10 14.65 -11.60
N ALA A 110 -10.56 14.25 -12.75
CA ALA A 110 -9.72 15.08 -13.61
C ALA A 110 -10.16 14.88 -15.07
N ASP A 111 -9.82 15.82 -15.96
CA ASP A 111 -10.22 15.71 -17.36
C ASP A 111 -9.76 14.38 -17.96
N GLY A 112 -10.72 13.57 -18.40
CA GLY A 112 -10.49 12.25 -18.99
C GLY A 112 -10.17 11.12 -18.01
N GLY A 113 -10.29 11.32 -16.70
CA GLY A 113 -10.05 10.24 -15.73
C GLY A 113 -9.99 10.67 -14.27
N THR A 114 -9.03 10.10 -13.54
CA THR A 114 -8.85 10.26 -12.10
C THR A 114 -7.43 10.71 -11.80
N GLU A 115 -7.27 11.80 -11.06
CA GLU A 115 -6.00 12.10 -10.39
C GLU A 115 -5.94 11.31 -9.08
N VAL A 116 -4.87 10.53 -8.92
CA VAL A 116 -4.59 9.74 -7.73
C VAL A 116 -3.45 10.37 -6.97
N THR A 117 -3.69 10.77 -5.71
CA THR A 117 -2.63 11.14 -4.76
C THR A 117 -2.34 9.95 -3.85
N ASP A 118 -1.21 9.29 -4.09
CA ASP A 118 -0.70 8.15 -3.31
C ASP A 118 0.31 8.64 -2.26
N VAL A 119 -0.04 8.45 -0.98
CA VAL A 119 0.78 8.81 0.18
C VAL A 119 1.05 7.56 1.01
N LEU A 120 2.33 7.31 1.33
CA LEU A 120 2.76 6.20 2.19
C LEU A 120 3.58 6.72 3.37
N ASP A 121 3.21 6.32 4.58
CA ASP A 121 3.88 6.66 5.83
C ASP A 121 4.61 5.43 6.39
N VAL A 122 5.89 5.26 6.03
CA VAL A 122 6.66 4.07 6.37
C VAL A 122 7.41 4.25 7.69
N ARG A 123 7.17 3.36 8.64
CA ARG A 123 7.78 3.32 9.98
C ARG A 123 8.43 1.97 10.22
N ALA A 124 9.55 1.95 10.94
CA ALA A 124 10.10 0.71 11.47
C ALA A 124 10.82 0.94 12.79
N THR A 125 11.06 -0.13 13.53
CA THR A 125 11.80 -0.07 14.82
C THR A 125 13.26 0.37 14.62
N LEU A 126 13.92 -0.09 13.55
CA LEU A 126 15.33 0.18 13.28
C LEU A 126 15.50 1.02 12.02
N ARG A 127 16.41 2.01 12.05
CA ARG A 127 16.64 2.94 10.93
C ARG A 127 17.09 2.26 9.62
N PRO A 128 17.98 1.25 9.62
CA PRO A 128 18.34 0.54 8.38
C PRO A 128 17.15 -0.21 7.76
N VAL A 129 16.34 -0.88 8.60
CA VAL A 129 15.11 -1.56 8.17
C VAL A 129 14.13 -0.55 7.60
N GLN A 130 13.96 0.59 8.26
CA GLN A 130 13.10 1.67 7.80
C GLN A 130 13.52 2.20 6.43
N ARG A 131 14.82 2.45 6.20
CA ARG A 131 15.33 2.90 4.90
C ARG A 131 15.10 1.87 3.80
N TYR A 132 15.32 0.59 4.09
CA TYR A 132 15.07 -0.49 3.15
C TYR A 132 13.57 -0.57 2.79
N ALA A 133 12.69 -0.55 3.80
CA ALA A 133 11.25 -0.58 3.62
C ALA A 133 10.75 0.64 2.82
N ALA A 134 11.24 1.84 3.13
CA ALA A 134 10.87 3.05 2.38
C ALA A 134 11.32 2.98 0.91
N ARG A 135 12.50 2.45 0.62
CA ARG A 135 12.95 2.23 -0.76
C ARG A 135 12.02 1.26 -1.51
N LYS A 136 11.65 0.13 -0.87
CA LYS A 136 10.73 -0.84 -1.46
C LYS A 136 9.32 -0.28 -1.65
N ALA A 137 8.81 0.47 -0.68
CA ALA A 137 7.55 1.18 -0.78
C ALA A 137 7.57 2.17 -1.96
N ARG A 138 8.69 2.87 -2.20
CA ARG A 138 8.83 3.76 -3.36
C ARG A 138 8.83 3.00 -4.69
N GLU A 139 9.55 1.88 -4.78
CA GLU A 139 9.54 1.02 -5.97
C GLU A 139 8.11 0.54 -6.29
N VAL A 140 7.37 0.08 -5.28
CA VAL A 140 5.96 -0.36 -5.40
C VAL A 140 5.04 0.81 -5.79
N GLN A 141 5.18 1.97 -5.16
CA GLN A 141 4.36 3.16 -5.43
C GLN A 141 4.45 3.59 -6.90
N LEU A 142 5.68 3.61 -7.45
CA LEU A 142 5.91 3.98 -8.85
C LEU A 142 5.37 2.92 -9.82
N ALA A 143 5.57 1.64 -9.50
CA ALA A 143 5.06 0.56 -10.33
C ALA A 143 3.52 0.49 -10.32
N ARG A 144 2.88 0.71 -9.17
CA ARG A 144 1.42 0.77 -9.04
C ARG A 144 0.82 1.83 -9.95
N ALA A 145 1.41 3.03 -9.98
CA ALA A 145 0.95 4.11 -10.85
C ALA A 145 0.93 3.68 -12.32
N LYS A 146 2.02 3.03 -12.77
CA LYS A 146 2.12 2.47 -14.11
C LYS A 146 1.05 1.40 -14.36
N VAL A 147 0.94 0.40 -13.48
CA VAL A 147 0.01 -0.73 -13.66
C VAL A 147 -1.45 -0.27 -13.63
N LEU A 148 -1.83 0.68 -12.76
CA LEU A 148 -3.18 1.25 -12.76
C LEU A 148 -3.51 1.93 -14.08
N THR A 149 -2.56 2.71 -14.63
CA THR A 149 -2.71 3.36 -15.92
C THR A 149 -2.89 2.34 -17.05
N GLU A 150 -2.12 1.24 -17.01
CA GLU A 150 -2.21 0.15 -18.00
C GLU A 150 -3.53 -0.64 -17.89
N ARG A 151 -4.06 -0.80 -16.67
CA ARG A 151 -5.34 -1.49 -16.42
C ARG A 151 -6.56 -0.65 -16.71
N ALA A 152 -6.43 0.68 -16.76
CA ALA A 152 -7.52 1.63 -16.91
C ALA A 152 -8.58 1.28 -17.98
N PRO A 153 -8.23 0.76 -19.18
CA PRO A 153 -9.23 0.37 -20.19
C PRO A 153 -10.15 -0.79 -19.78
N ALA A 154 -9.82 -1.50 -18.70
CA ALA A 154 -10.56 -2.65 -18.19
C ALA A 154 -11.10 -2.45 -16.76
N LEU A 155 -11.04 -1.22 -16.24
CA LEU A 155 -11.61 -0.84 -14.94
C LEU A 155 -13.11 -0.55 -15.04
#